data_AF-A0A350ZX91-F1
#
_entry.id   AF-A0A350ZX91-F1
#
_cell.length_a   1.000
_cell.length_b   1.000
_cell.length_c   1.000
_cell.angle_alpha   90.00
_cell.angle_beta   90.00
_cell.angle_gamma   90.00
#
_symmetry.space_group_name_H-M   'P 1'
#
loop_
_entity.id
_entity.type
_entity.pdbx_description
1 polymer ?
#
loop_
_entity_poly.entity_id
_entity_poly.type
_entity_poly.pdbx_seq_one_letter_code
_entity_poly.pdbx_strand_id
1 'polypeptide(L)'
;PYRARNSLLGDIINSDPHYVGSESYGYDLPGSGLGATAMSAYTTFRTTTKRSRPKVIYVGANDGMLHAINAANLQTDGGGSELFTYVPNAVLPNLPDLANPEYRHKYYVDGSPNSGDAYLGSTWKTVLLGTLGAGGKAVFALDITDVSASSPFDASKVIWEFTDTDLGHVMGRGFVARLNDGHWYAVFGNGYNSNAGKAALFLVPLDRTQTSLSVIKIEVDTTGDNGLSEPALVDTNGDKIIDTVYAGDLKGNVWKFSLSGSNSSNWTTSGQRLKLFQALSGTTPQPITSPLEIGPPPAGQSGYMIYFGTGKYLGNTDIGNLATQTVYGILDKGSAISSRSDLQAQTFIYQGVRTDTDPSEVRVASTNTVNYAGGKRGWYIDLRPPGSATGVGERVVSVPLLRHGRIIVTSIVPSADACRQGG
;
A
#
# COMPACT_ATOMS: atom_id res chain seq x y z
N PRO A 1 -31.58 24.68 -7.48
CA PRO A 1 -30.37 25.11 -8.21
C PRO A 1 -29.31 24.01 -8.07
N TYR A 2 -28.38 23.87 -9.02
CA TYR A 2 -27.25 22.95 -8.88
C TYR A 2 -26.02 23.69 -8.36
N ARG A 3 -25.13 22.98 -7.67
CA ARG A 3 -23.81 23.49 -7.29
C ARG A 3 -22.99 23.82 -8.55
N ALA A 4 -22.42 25.02 -8.61
CA ALA A 4 -21.45 25.37 -9.65
C ALA A 4 -20.11 24.69 -9.34
N ARG A 5 -19.53 24.01 -10.35
CA ARG A 5 -18.17 23.45 -10.25
C ARG A 5 -17.14 24.51 -10.62
N ASN A 6 -16.08 24.62 -9.83
CA ASN A 6 -14.95 25.52 -10.09
C ASN A 6 -13.81 24.86 -10.89
N SER A 7 -13.82 23.53 -11.00
CA SER A 7 -12.81 22.72 -11.68
C SER A 7 -13.45 21.56 -12.46
N LEU A 8 -12.75 21.10 -13.49
CA LEU A 8 -13.14 19.93 -14.30
C LEU A 8 -12.90 18.61 -13.56
N LEU A 9 -11.85 18.56 -12.74
CA LEU A 9 -11.48 17.41 -11.92
C LEU A 9 -11.85 17.68 -10.46
N GLY A 10 -12.28 16.63 -9.75
CA GLY A 10 -12.38 16.64 -8.30
C GLY A 10 -11.02 16.87 -7.62
N ASP A 11 -11.04 17.20 -6.34
CA ASP A 11 -9.82 17.21 -5.55
C ASP A 11 -9.24 15.79 -5.39
N ILE A 12 -7.92 15.71 -5.38
CA ILE A 12 -7.15 14.47 -5.16
C ILE A 12 -6.48 14.63 -3.80
N ILE A 13 -6.87 13.81 -2.82
CA ILE A 13 -6.36 13.91 -1.43
C ILE A 13 -5.45 12.74 -1.09
N ASN A 14 -5.96 11.50 -1.13
CA ASN A 14 -5.18 10.31 -0.73
C ASN A 14 -4.78 9.39 -1.90
N SER A 15 -5.08 9.80 -3.14
CA SER A 15 -4.76 9.02 -4.34
C SER A 15 -3.50 9.55 -5.02
N ASP A 16 -2.37 8.89 -4.78
CA ASP A 16 -1.16 9.12 -5.54
C ASP A 16 -1.37 8.74 -7.02
N PRO A 17 -0.98 9.60 -7.99
CA PRO A 17 -1.07 9.25 -9.41
C PRO A 17 -0.20 8.05 -9.75
N HIS A 18 -0.79 7.03 -10.39
CA HIS A 18 -0.12 5.79 -10.77
C HIS A 18 0.15 5.76 -12.28
N TYR A 19 1.43 5.82 -12.65
CA TYR A 19 1.86 5.73 -14.04
C TYR A 19 1.97 4.27 -14.50
N VAL A 20 1.41 3.98 -15.67
CA VAL A 20 1.49 2.68 -16.34
C VAL A 20 2.00 2.89 -17.76
N GLY A 21 3.13 2.28 -18.08
CA GLY A 21 3.73 2.29 -19.40
C GLY A 21 4.07 0.87 -19.86
N SER A 22 5.36 0.64 -20.08
CA SER A 22 5.91 -0.59 -20.65
C SER A 22 6.79 -1.35 -19.66
N GLU A 23 6.45 -1.31 -18.37
CA GLU A 23 7.19 -1.96 -17.30
C GLU A 23 7.33 -3.46 -17.55
N SER A 24 8.45 -4.04 -17.11
CA SER A 24 8.67 -5.49 -17.12
C SER A 24 8.62 -6.02 -15.70
N TYR A 25 7.81 -7.05 -15.46
CA TYR A 25 7.80 -7.78 -14.20
C TYR A 25 8.68 -9.05 -14.27
N GLY A 26 9.33 -9.30 -15.41
CA GLY A 26 10.29 -10.39 -15.58
C GLY A 26 9.68 -11.79 -15.64
N TYR A 27 8.39 -11.92 -15.98
CA TYR A 27 7.72 -13.22 -16.12
C TYR A 27 8.22 -14.05 -17.32
N ASP A 28 8.97 -13.43 -18.23
CA ASP A 28 9.66 -14.06 -19.37
C ASP A 28 11.06 -14.58 -19.01
N LEU A 29 11.56 -14.30 -17.79
CA LEU A 29 12.87 -14.74 -17.34
C LEU A 29 12.85 -16.22 -16.90
N PRO A 30 13.94 -16.98 -17.15
CA PRO A 30 14.09 -18.32 -16.60
C PRO A 30 13.89 -18.32 -15.08
N GLY A 31 13.09 -19.27 -14.59
CA GLY A 31 12.79 -19.41 -13.18
C GLY A 31 11.53 -18.67 -12.70
N SER A 32 10.78 -17.97 -13.55
CA SER A 32 9.53 -17.25 -13.18
C SER A 32 8.35 -18.12 -12.71
N GLY A 33 8.57 -19.41 -12.44
CA GLY A 33 7.54 -20.37 -12.02
C GLY A 33 6.44 -20.61 -13.06
N LEU A 34 6.57 -20.07 -14.28
CA LEU A 34 5.61 -20.16 -15.37
C LEU A 34 6.07 -21.20 -16.41
N GLY A 35 5.10 -21.82 -17.10
CA GLY A 35 5.37 -22.71 -18.22
C GLY A 35 5.89 -21.96 -19.45
N ALA A 36 6.62 -22.66 -20.32
CA ALA A 36 7.26 -22.08 -21.51
C ALA A 36 6.30 -21.28 -22.41
N THR A 37 5.06 -21.75 -22.57
CA THR A 37 4.01 -21.05 -23.34
C THR A 37 3.68 -19.69 -22.75
N ALA A 38 3.46 -19.61 -21.43
CA ALA A 38 3.13 -18.36 -20.76
C ALA A 38 4.33 -17.38 -20.77
N MET A 39 5.54 -17.89 -20.57
CA MET A 39 6.77 -17.08 -20.66
C MET A 39 6.95 -16.49 -22.07
N SER A 40 6.80 -17.30 -23.11
CA SER A 40 6.90 -16.84 -24.50
C SER A 40 5.83 -15.81 -24.84
N ALA A 41 4.59 -16.05 -24.39
CA ALA A 41 3.49 -15.09 -24.53
C ALA A 41 3.79 -13.77 -23.80
N TYR A 42 4.51 -13.78 -22.67
CA TYR A 42 4.89 -12.56 -21.96
C TYR A 42 5.92 -11.73 -22.73
N THR A 43 6.89 -12.40 -23.37
CA THR A 43 7.84 -11.74 -24.26
C THR A 43 7.11 -11.02 -25.39
N THR A 44 6.14 -11.69 -26.02
CA THR A 44 5.29 -11.05 -27.05
C THR A 44 4.51 -9.88 -26.46
N PHE A 45 3.80 -10.09 -25.35
CA PHE A 45 3.02 -9.05 -24.67
C PHE A 45 3.84 -7.79 -24.38
N ARG A 46 5.07 -7.93 -23.85
CA ARG A 46 5.99 -6.82 -23.59
C ARG A 46 6.45 -6.10 -24.85
N THR A 47 6.83 -6.86 -25.87
CA THR A 47 7.50 -6.32 -27.07
C THR A 47 6.51 -5.75 -28.08
N THR A 48 5.25 -6.20 -28.05
CA THR A 48 4.19 -5.74 -28.96
C THR A 48 3.16 -4.89 -28.22
N THR A 49 2.34 -5.47 -27.35
CA THR A 49 1.20 -4.81 -26.69
C THR A 49 1.64 -3.67 -25.77
N LYS A 50 2.49 -3.94 -24.77
CA LYS A 50 2.91 -2.90 -23.80
C LYS A 50 3.74 -1.78 -24.43
N ARG A 51 4.44 -2.08 -25.52
CA ARG A 51 5.28 -1.10 -26.23
C ARG A 51 4.46 -0.18 -27.14
N SER A 52 3.33 -0.64 -27.66
CA SER A 52 2.49 0.10 -28.61
C SER A 52 1.31 0.83 -27.96
N ARG A 53 0.84 0.36 -26.80
CA ARG A 53 -0.26 1.02 -26.09
C ARG A 53 0.11 2.43 -25.60
N PRO A 54 -0.87 3.33 -25.42
CA PRO A 54 -0.66 4.60 -24.73
C PRO A 54 -0.10 4.39 -23.32
N LYS A 55 0.78 5.30 -22.89
CA LYS A 55 1.19 5.42 -21.49
C LYS A 55 0.11 6.21 -20.76
N VAL A 56 -0.25 5.81 -19.55
CA VAL A 56 -1.43 6.35 -18.86
C VAL A 56 -1.10 6.61 -17.39
N ILE A 57 -1.59 7.73 -16.87
CA ILE A 57 -1.63 8.02 -15.45
C ILE A 57 -3.05 7.73 -14.96
N TYR A 58 -3.17 6.92 -13.91
CA TYR A 58 -4.43 6.63 -13.23
C TYR A 58 -4.47 7.34 -11.89
N VAL A 59 -5.58 8.01 -11.58
CA VAL A 59 -5.74 8.70 -10.30
C VAL A 59 -7.21 8.73 -9.88
N GLY A 60 -7.49 8.43 -8.62
CA GLY A 60 -8.81 8.60 -8.02
C GLY A 60 -9.06 10.06 -7.67
N ALA A 61 -10.28 10.55 -7.91
CA ALA A 61 -10.68 11.90 -7.55
C ALA A 61 -12.05 11.94 -6.85
N ASN A 62 -12.23 12.98 -6.02
CA ASN A 62 -13.43 13.19 -5.20
C ASN A 62 -14.60 13.84 -5.96
N ASP A 63 -14.58 13.81 -7.29
CA ASP A 63 -15.75 13.96 -8.15
C ASP A 63 -16.38 12.61 -8.53
N GLY A 64 -15.91 11.51 -7.93
CA GLY A 64 -16.58 10.22 -7.98
C GLY A 64 -15.91 9.16 -8.84
N MET A 65 -14.79 9.51 -9.48
CA MET A 65 -14.23 8.74 -10.59
C MET A 65 -12.77 8.39 -10.36
N LEU A 66 -12.37 7.26 -10.93
CA LEU A 66 -10.99 7.04 -11.34
C LEU A 66 -10.82 7.66 -12.73
N HIS A 67 -9.80 8.50 -12.90
CA HIS A 67 -9.43 9.12 -14.16
C HIS A 67 -8.23 8.41 -14.79
N ALA A 68 -8.31 8.14 -16.09
CA ALA A 68 -7.22 7.64 -16.91
C ALA A 68 -6.76 8.74 -17.87
N ILE A 69 -5.56 9.27 -17.65
CA ILE A 69 -5.03 10.43 -18.36
C ILE A 69 -3.86 10.00 -19.24
N ASN A 70 -3.87 10.38 -20.51
CA ASN A 70 -2.78 10.10 -21.44
C ASN A 70 -1.49 10.78 -20.98
N ALA A 71 -0.46 9.97 -20.72
CA ALA A 71 0.83 10.40 -20.19
C ALA A 71 1.86 10.72 -21.29
N ALA A 72 1.42 10.92 -22.54
CA ALA A 72 2.30 11.41 -23.59
C ALA A 72 2.87 12.79 -23.23
N ASN A 73 4.13 13.04 -23.58
CA ASN A 73 4.82 14.28 -23.21
C ASN A 73 4.31 15.50 -24.01
N LEU A 74 3.70 15.28 -25.17
CA LEU A 74 3.27 16.34 -26.09
C LEU A 74 1.75 16.31 -26.25
N GLN A 75 1.12 17.49 -26.27
CA GLN A 75 -0.32 17.63 -26.54
C GLN A 75 -0.71 17.13 -27.94
N THR A 76 0.20 17.21 -28.92
CA THR A 76 0.00 16.67 -30.27
C THR A 76 -0.22 15.17 -30.28
N ASP A 77 0.31 14.47 -29.28
CA ASP A 77 0.16 13.02 -29.08
C ASP A 77 -0.97 12.71 -28.07
N GLY A 78 -1.77 13.71 -27.72
CA GLY A 78 -2.85 13.63 -26.74
C GLY A 78 -2.39 13.76 -25.29
N GLY A 79 -1.17 14.21 -25.01
CA GLY A 79 -0.66 14.39 -23.64
C GLY A 79 -1.59 15.25 -22.78
N GLY A 80 -2.00 14.71 -21.62
CA GLY A 80 -2.94 15.34 -20.71
C GLY A 80 -4.42 15.16 -21.06
N SER A 81 -4.76 14.50 -22.17
CA SER A 81 -6.16 14.19 -22.49
C SER A 81 -6.69 13.04 -21.64
N GLU A 82 -7.94 13.15 -21.19
CA GLU A 82 -8.63 12.05 -20.53
C GLU A 82 -8.99 10.97 -21.55
N LEU A 83 -8.59 9.73 -21.27
CA LEU A 83 -8.86 8.55 -22.11
C LEU A 83 -10.20 7.91 -21.74
N PHE A 84 -10.44 7.77 -20.44
CA PHE A 84 -11.72 7.35 -19.88
C PHE A 84 -11.81 7.71 -18.39
N THR A 85 -13.02 7.65 -17.86
CA THR A 85 -13.27 7.62 -16.42
C THR A 85 -14.00 6.34 -16.04
N TYR A 86 -13.73 5.86 -14.83
CA TYR A 86 -14.44 4.73 -14.25
C TYR A 86 -15.15 5.17 -12.97
N VAL A 87 -16.44 4.90 -12.88
CA VAL A 87 -17.27 5.18 -11.71
C VAL A 87 -17.60 3.85 -11.05
N PRO A 88 -17.03 3.54 -9.87
CA PRO A 88 -17.37 2.31 -9.16
C PRO A 88 -18.85 2.28 -8.73
N ASN A 89 -19.51 1.13 -8.78
CA ASN A 89 -20.92 1.00 -8.41
C ASN A 89 -21.18 1.43 -6.96
N ALA A 90 -20.23 1.16 -6.06
CA ALA A 90 -20.30 1.59 -4.66
C ALA A 90 -20.33 3.12 -4.45
N VAL A 91 -19.93 3.91 -5.46
CA VAL A 91 -19.94 5.38 -5.42
C VAL A 91 -21.24 5.97 -6.00
N LEU A 92 -21.91 5.26 -6.92
CA LEU A 92 -23.10 5.76 -7.64
C LEU A 92 -24.19 6.37 -6.73
N PRO A 93 -24.57 5.77 -5.58
CA PRO A 93 -25.61 6.34 -4.72
C PRO A 93 -25.28 7.72 -4.16
N ASN A 94 -23.98 8.07 -4.07
CA ASN A 94 -23.51 9.32 -3.47
C ASN A 94 -23.30 10.43 -4.51
N LEU A 95 -23.21 10.11 -5.81
CA LEU A 95 -22.96 11.11 -6.86
C LEU A 95 -23.96 12.27 -6.92
N PRO A 96 -25.27 12.09 -6.63
CA PRO A 96 -26.20 13.22 -6.60
C PRO A 96 -25.80 14.34 -5.63
N ASP A 97 -25.05 14.01 -4.56
CA ASP A 97 -24.57 15.01 -3.60
C ASP A 97 -23.62 16.03 -4.23
N LEU A 98 -22.86 15.65 -5.27
CA LEU A 98 -21.95 16.56 -5.98
C LEU A 98 -22.68 17.71 -6.68
N ALA A 99 -23.97 17.53 -6.97
CA ALA A 99 -24.82 18.54 -7.58
C ALA A 99 -25.56 19.40 -6.55
N ASN A 100 -25.52 19.04 -5.26
CA ASN A 100 -26.23 19.74 -4.19
C ASN A 100 -25.54 21.10 -3.85
N PRO A 101 -26.24 22.24 -3.90
CA PRO A 101 -25.69 23.54 -3.50
C PRO A 101 -25.14 23.59 -2.07
N GLU A 102 -25.65 22.74 -1.18
CA GLU A 102 -25.20 22.62 0.22
C GLU A 102 -24.15 21.51 0.42
N TYR A 103 -23.51 21.06 -0.66
CA TYR A 103 -22.48 20.02 -0.61
C TYR A 103 -21.43 20.33 0.45
N ARG A 104 -21.25 19.37 1.34
CA ARG A 104 -20.08 19.28 2.22
C ARG A 104 -19.15 18.24 1.63
N HIS A 105 -17.85 18.50 1.71
CA HIS A 105 -16.84 17.62 1.16
C HIS A 105 -17.04 16.18 1.65
N LYS A 106 -17.04 15.25 0.69
CA LYS A 106 -17.05 13.82 0.88
C LYS A 106 -15.95 13.23 0.02
N TYR A 107 -15.33 12.18 0.53
CA TYR A 107 -14.44 11.35 -0.24
C TYR A 107 -15.24 10.42 -1.16
N TYR A 108 -14.70 10.09 -2.32
CA TYR A 108 -15.31 9.14 -3.26
C TYR A 108 -14.31 8.06 -3.70
N VAL A 109 -13.69 8.21 -4.88
CA VAL A 109 -12.59 7.35 -5.30
C VAL A 109 -11.31 8.01 -4.81
N ASP A 110 -10.96 7.73 -3.56
CA ASP A 110 -9.90 8.47 -2.86
C ASP A 110 -8.62 7.64 -2.64
N GLY A 111 -8.68 6.32 -2.88
CA GLY A 111 -7.55 5.44 -2.70
C GLY A 111 -6.57 5.45 -3.87
N SER A 112 -5.28 5.30 -3.56
CA SER A 112 -4.22 5.21 -4.58
C SER A 112 -4.37 3.93 -5.41
N PRO A 113 -4.41 4.03 -6.76
CA PRO A 113 -4.41 2.85 -7.62
C PRO A 113 -3.02 2.19 -7.69
N ASN A 114 -2.99 0.94 -8.13
CA ASN A 114 -1.76 0.21 -8.44
C ASN A 114 -2.03 -0.79 -9.57
N SER A 115 -1.00 -1.25 -10.28
CA SER A 115 -1.14 -2.21 -11.37
C SER A 115 -0.10 -3.32 -11.33
N GLY A 116 -0.46 -4.47 -11.88
CA GLY A 116 0.48 -5.52 -12.24
C GLY A 116 0.04 -6.31 -13.47
N ASP A 117 0.96 -7.05 -14.06
CA ASP A 117 0.62 -7.96 -15.15
C ASP A 117 0.18 -9.32 -14.58
N ALA A 118 -0.87 -9.91 -15.15
CA ALA A 118 -1.37 -11.23 -14.77
C ALA A 118 -1.65 -12.08 -16.01
N TYR A 119 -1.43 -13.39 -15.89
CA TYR A 119 -1.74 -14.36 -16.94
C TYR A 119 -3.08 -15.03 -16.67
N LEU A 120 -4.14 -14.53 -17.32
CA LEU A 120 -5.54 -14.89 -17.09
C LEU A 120 -6.16 -15.47 -18.37
N GLY A 121 -6.81 -16.63 -18.27
CA GLY A 121 -7.46 -17.26 -19.44
C GLY A 121 -6.50 -17.49 -20.60
N SER A 122 -5.24 -17.87 -20.32
CA SER A 122 -4.15 -18.03 -21.30
C SER A 122 -3.69 -16.75 -22.01
N THR A 123 -4.05 -15.58 -21.49
CA THR A 123 -3.66 -14.28 -22.04
C THR A 123 -3.01 -13.39 -20.98
N TRP A 124 -2.01 -12.62 -21.38
CA TRP A 124 -1.43 -11.60 -20.50
C TRP A 124 -2.29 -10.36 -20.49
N LYS A 125 -2.55 -9.85 -19.29
CA LYS A 125 -3.29 -8.61 -19.05
C LYS A 125 -2.49 -7.72 -18.13
N THR A 126 -2.62 -6.40 -18.28
CA THR A 126 -2.25 -5.46 -17.21
C THR A 126 -3.52 -5.13 -16.44
N VAL A 127 -3.51 -5.45 -15.15
CA VAL A 127 -4.66 -5.26 -14.27
C VAL A 127 -4.39 -4.07 -13.35
N LEU A 128 -5.33 -3.13 -13.31
CA LEU A 128 -5.35 -2.03 -12.36
C LEU A 128 -6.25 -2.42 -11.18
N LEU A 129 -5.75 -2.24 -9.96
CA LEU A 129 -6.51 -2.29 -8.74
C LEU A 129 -6.72 -0.88 -8.22
N GLY A 130 -7.95 -0.54 -7.89
CA GLY A 130 -8.30 0.71 -7.22
C GLY A 130 -9.10 0.46 -5.94
N THR A 131 -8.95 1.34 -4.97
CA THR A 131 -9.72 1.33 -3.73
C THR A 131 -10.46 2.65 -3.57
N LEU A 132 -11.53 2.65 -2.77
CA LEU A 132 -12.24 3.89 -2.49
C LEU A 132 -11.59 4.74 -1.39
N GLY A 133 -10.53 4.26 -0.74
CA GLY A 133 -9.89 4.99 0.36
C GLY A 133 -10.91 5.41 1.43
N ALA A 134 -10.93 6.71 1.75
CA ALA A 134 -11.88 7.26 2.71
C ALA A 134 -13.33 7.34 2.18
N GLY A 135 -13.54 7.22 0.86
CA GLY A 135 -14.86 7.41 0.24
C GLY A 135 -15.79 6.22 0.29
N GLY A 136 -15.28 5.03 0.63
CA GLY A 136 -16.12 3.85 0.78
C GLY A 136 -15.34 2.57 1.07
N LYS A 137 -16.10 1.47 1.17
CA LYS A 137 -15.58 0.13 1.51
C LYS A 137 -15.69 -0.79 0.31
N ALA A 138 -14.92 -0.50 -0.73
CA ALA A 138 -14.87 -1.31 -1.94
C ALA A 138 -13.48 -1.28 -2.59
N VAL A 139 -13.18 -2.36 -3.30
CA VAL A 139 -11.99 -2.51 -4.16
C VAL A 139 -12.47 -2.95 -5.53
N PHE A 140 -11.85 -2.48 -6.60
CA PHE A 140 -12.21 -2.86 -7.96
C PHE A 140 -10.98 -3.23 -8.78
N ALA A 141 -11.17 -4.09 -9.77
CA ALA A 141 -10.13 -4.54 -10.68
C ALA A 141 -10.56 -4.28 -12.14
N LEU A 142 -9.69 -3.61 -12.89
CA LEU A 142 -9.91 -3.25 -14.30
C LEU A 142 -8.82 -3.84 -15.19
N ASP A 143 -9.20 -4.31 -16.37
CA ASP A 143 -8.27 -4.67 -17.44
C ASP A 143 -7.87 -3.41 -18.20
N ILE A 144 -6.63 -2.96 -17.98
CA ILE A 144 -6.03 -1.79 -18.63
C ILE A 144 -4.94 -2.20 -19.62
N THR A 145 -5.05 -3.40 -20.18
CA THR A 145 -4.08 -3.96 -21.12
C THR A 145 -3.81 -3.02 -22.30
N ASP A 146 -4.87 -2.48 -22.88
CA ASP A 146 -4.83 -1.42 -23.88
C ASP A 146 -6.05 -0.52 -23.67
N VAL A 147 -5.88 0.79 -23.77
CA VAL A 147 -6.95 1.81 -23.66
C VAL A 147 -6.79 2.86 -24.76
N SER A 148 -6.43 2.38 -25.96
CA SER A 148 -6.29 3.17 -27.18
C SER A 148 -7.64 3.47 -27.84
N ALA A 149 -7.64 4.37 -28.83
CA ALA A 149 -8.83 4.64 -29.64
C ALA A 149 -9.38 3.39 -30.37
N SER A 150 -8.50 2.43 -30.71
CA SER A 150 -8.88 1.13 -31.30
C SER A 150 -9.37 0.10 -30.28
N SER A 151 -9.11 0.33 -28.99
CA SER A 151 -9.56 -0.52 -27.89
C SER A 151 -10.04 0.37 -26.74
N PRO A 152 -11.18 1.06 -26.90
CA PRO A 152 -11.70 1.95 -25.86
C PRO A 152 -11.99 1.18 -24.57
N PHE A 153 -12.11 1.91 -23.47
CA PHE A 153 -12.53 1.31 -22.21
C PHE A 153 -14.04 1.08 -22.22
N ASP A 154 -14.47 -0.15 -21.91
CA ASP A 154 -15.89 -0.52 -21.85
C ASP A 154 -16.15 -1.53 -20.71
N ALA A 155 -17.39 -1.98 -20.58
CA ALA A 155 -17.82 -2.90 -19.53
C ALA A 155 -17.08 -4.26 -19.54
N SER A 156 -16.56 -4.71 -20.68
CA SER A 156 -15.79 -5.96 -20.78
C SER A 156 -14.42 -5.86 -20.11
N LYS A 157 -13.94 -4.64 -19.87
CA LYS A 157 -12.68 -4.36 -19.17
C LYS A 157 -12.86 -4.20 -17.66
N VAL A 158 -14.08 -4.33 -17.14
CA VAL A 158 -14.31 -4.42 -15.70
C VAL A 158 -14.18 -5.88 -15.28
N ILE A 159 -13.13 -6.21 -14.51
CA ILE A 159 -12.88 -7.59 -14.08
C ILE A 159 -13.84 -7.96 -12.95
N TRP A 160 -13.90 -7.11 -11.92
CA TRP A 160 -14.89 -7.18 -10.84
C TRP A 160 -14.84 -5.93 -9.95
N GLU A 161 -15.92 -5.76 -9.17
CA GLU A 161 -15.91 -4.97 -7.94
C GLU A 161 -16.11 -5.89 -6.74
N PHE A 162 -15.46 -5.57 -5.63
CA PHE A 162 -15.43 -6.38 -4.43
C PHE A 162 -15.82 -5.58 -3.20
N THR A 163 -16.73 -6.18 -2.43
CA THR A 163 -17.13 -5.76 -1.08
C THR A 163 -17.20 -7.00 -0.19
N ASP A 164 -17.03 -6.81 1.12
CA ASP A 164 -17.16 -7.86 2.14
C ASP A 164 -17.58 -7.22 3.46
N THR A 165 -18.23 -7.95 4.35
CA THR A 165 -18.64 -7.43 5.67
C THR A 165 -17.45 -7.05 6.56
N ASP A 166 -16.31 -7.71 6.35
CA ASP A 166 -15.06 -7.43 7.05
C ASP A 166 -14.14 -6.45 6.30
N LEU A 167 -14.61 -5.91 5.16
CA LEU A 167 -13.92 -4.84 4.43
C LEU A 167 -14.21 -3.49 5.11
N GLY A 168 -13.15 -2.74 5.35
CA GLY A 168 -13.17 -1.36 5.83
C GLY A 168 -12.76 -0.37 4.72
N HIS A 169 -12.32 0.81 5.15
CA HIS A 169 -11.67 1.80 4.30
C HIS A 169 -10.25 1.33 3.98
N VAL A 170 -10.06 0.81 2.77
CA VAL A 170 -8.76 0.35 2.28
C VAL A 170 -7.96 1.58 1.82
N MET A 171 -7.28 2.23 2.76
CA MET A 171 -6.48 3.44 2.50
C MET A 171 -5.18 3.15 1.75
N GLY A 172 -4.65 1.92 1.88
CA GLY A 172 -3.48 1.46 1.16
C GLY A 172 -3.82 0.89 -0.22
N ARG A 173 -2.79 0.56 -1.00
CA ARG A 173 -2.91 -0.05 -2.32
C ARG A 173 -3.18 -1.56 -2.23
N GLY A 174 -3.81 -2.10 -3.27
CA GLY A 174 -3.81 -3.52 -3.56
C GLY A 174 -2.69 -3.90 -4.54
N PHE A 175 -2.25 -5.15 -4.49
CA PHE A 175 -1.18 -5.66 -5.36
C PHE A 175 -1.69 -6.82 -6.20
N VAL A 176 -1.35 -6.82 -7.48
CA VAL A 176 -1.53 -7.97 -8.38
C VAL A 176 -0.34 -8.90 -8.19
N ALA A 177 -0.59 -10.14 -7.79
CA ALA A 177 0.47 -11.10 -7.52
C ALA A 177 0.07 -12.52 -7.91
N ARG A 178 1.07 -13.31 -8.33
CA ARG A 178 0.93 -14.76 -8.49
C ARG A 178 1.29 -15.45 -7.17
N LEU A 179 0.48 -16.43 -6.77
CA LEU A 179 0.68 -17.20 -5.54
C LEU A 179 1.01 -18.67 -5.85
N ASN A 180 1.42 -19.42 -4.82
CA ASN A 180 1.97 -20.78 -4.95
C ASN A 180 0.95 -21.85 -5.39
N ASP A 181 -0.34 -21.54 -5.40
CA ASP A 181 -1.37 -22.38 -6.00
C ASP A 181 -1.45 -22.24 -7.54
N GLY A 182 -0.64 -21.33 -8.10
CA GLY A 182 -0.51 -21.08 -9.52
C GLY A 182 -1.40 -19.95 -10.06
N HIS A 183 -2.31 -19.40 -9.26
CA HIS A 183 -3.27 -18.39 -9.68
C HIS A 183 -2.83 -16.96 -9.34
N TRP A 184 -3.55 -15.99 -9.90
CA TRP A 184 -3.29 -14.56 -9.73
C TRP A 184 -4.36 -13.92 -8.85
N TYR A 185 -3.92 -13.12 -7.90
CA TYR A 185 -4.76 -12.50 -6.89
C TYR A 185 -4.54 -11.00 -6.82
N ALA A 186 -5.60 -10.28 -6.48
CA ALA A 186 -5.49 -9.01 -5.81
C ALA A 186 -5.24 -9.27 -4.31
N VAL A 187 -4.15 -8.71 -3.78
CA VAL A 187 -3.69 -8.88 -2.40
C VAL A 187 -3.74 -7.53 -1.69
N PHE A 188 -4.53 -7.41 -0.62
CA PHE A 188 -4.68 -6.18 0.15
C PHE A 188 -5.11 -6.46 1.58
N GLY A 189 -4.78 -5.55 2.51
CA GLY A 189 -5.33 -5.56 3.85
C GLY A 189 -6.79 -5.10 3.86
N ASN A 190 -7.59 -5.57 4.81
CA ASN A 190 -9.01 -5.25 4.88
C ASN A 190 -9.32 -3.77 5.14
N GLY A 191 -8.32 -2.97 5.52
CA GLY A 191 -8.52 -1.56 5.83
C GLY A 191 -9.25 -1.33 7.15
N TYR A 192 -9.62 -0.08 7.41
CA TYR A 192 -10.00 0.39 8.74
C TYR A 192 -11.51 0.60 8.90
N ASN A 193 -12.03 0.58 10.12
CA ASN A 193 -13.45 0.76 10.42
C ASN A 193 -14.36 -0.26 9.68
N SER A 194 -13.91 -1.52 9.55
CA SER A 194 -14.76 -2.65 9.15
C SER A 194 -15.85 -2.89 10.20
N ASN A 195 -16.95 -3.56 9.85
CA ASN A 195 -18.13 -3.64 10.73
C ASN A 195 -17.85 -4.29 12.10
N ALA A 196 -16.99 -5.30 12.13
CA ALA A 196 -16.57 -5.98 13.37
C ALA A 196 -15.20 -5.50 13.89
N GLY A 197 -14.58 -4.51 13.24
CA GLY A 197 -13.26 -3.98 13.61
C GLY A 197 -12.13 -5.01 13.48
N LYS A 198 -12.24 -5.97 12.55
CA LYS A 198 -11.24 -7.03 12.34
C LYS A 198 -9.99 -6.53 11.64
N ALA A 199 -8.90 -7.29 11.74
CA ALA A 199 -7.75 -7.20 10.85
C ALA A 199 -7.59 -8.51 10.06
N ALA A 200 -7.56 -8.39 8.73
CA ALA A 200 -7.46 -9.53 7.82
C ALA A 200 -6.72 -9.19 6.52
N LEU A 201 -6.01 -10.18 5.97
CA LEU A 201 -5.46 -10.13 4.62
C LEU A 201 -6.47 -10.75 3.65
N PHE A 202 -6.79 -10.04 2.58
CA PHE A 202 -7.62 -10.54 1.49
C PHE A 202 -6.76 -10.96 0.30
N LEU A 203 -7.05 -12.15 -0.21
CA LEU A 203 -6.57 -12.66 -1.49
C LEU A 203 -7.80 -12.90 -2.36
N VAL A 204 -8.05 -11.99 -3.31
CA VAL A 204 -9.20 -12.06 -4.23
C VAL A 204 -8.70 -12.54 -5.59
N PRO A 205 -9.06 -13.76 -6.05
CA PRO A 205 -8.61 -14.24 -7.36
C PRO A 205 -9.07 -13.29 -8.48
N LEU A 206 -8.18 -12.95 -9.40
CA LEU A 206 -8.50 -12.01 -10.48
C LEU A 206 -9.48 -12.60 -11.48
N ASP A 207 -9.43 -13.91 -11.71
CA ASP A 207 -10.31 -14.66 -12.61
C ASP A 207 -11.50 -15.31 -11.90
N ARG A 208 -11.82 -14.91 -10.66
CA ARG A 208 -12.91 -15.49 -9.85
C ARG A 208 -14.31 -15.44 -10.49
N THR A 209 -14.52 -14.59 -11.48
CA THR A 209 -15.77 -14.50 -12.26
C THR A 209 -15.80 -15.48 -13.44
N GLN A 210 -14.65 -16.09 -13.75
CA GLN A 210 -14.42 -17.03 -14.83
C GLN A 210 -14.08 -18.45 -14.31
N THR A 211 -13.69 -18.56 -13.04
CA THR A 211 -13.29 -19.80 -12.36
C THR A 211 -14.13 -20.05 -11.10
N SER A 212 -13.92 -21.20 -10.45
CA SER A 212 -14.53 -21.54 -9.15
C SER A 212 -13.68 -21.11 -7.95
N LEU A 213 -12.65 -20.28 -8.16
CA LEU A 213 -11.77 -19.83 -7.09
C LEU A 213 -12.52 -18.91 -6.12
N SER A 214 -12.41 -19.25 -4.84
CA SER A 214 -13.00 -18.46 -3.75
C SER A 214 -12.03 -17.41 -3.25
N VAL A 215 -12.58 -16.34 -2.68
CA VAL A 215 -11.79 -15.36 -1.93
C VAL A 215 -11.22 -16.04 -0.70
N ILE A 216 -9.93 -15.84 -0.45
CA ILE A 216 -9.26 -16.29 0.75
C ILE A 216 -9.11 -15.08 1.67
N LYS A 217 -9.65 -15.20 2.88
CA LYS A 217 -9.53 -14.20 3.94
C LYS A 217 -8.73 -14.81 5.09
N ILE A 218 -7.58 -14.22 5.40
CA ILE A 218 -6.73 -14.66 6.51
C ILE A 218 -6.88 -13.67 7.66
N GLU A 219 -7.70 -14.04 8.63
CA GLU A 219 -7.97 -13.22 9.83
C GLU A 219 -6.83 -13.37 10.85
N VAL A 220 -6.34 -12.24 11.36
CA VAL A 220 -5.32 -12.18 12.43
C VAL A 220 -5.85 -11.55 13.71
N ASP A 221 -6.94 -10.80 13.59
CA ASP A 221 -7.69 -10.27 14.72
C ASP A 221 -9.18 -10.25 14.37
N THR A 222 -10.01 -10.74 15.28
CA THR A 222 -11.42 -11.02 15.04
C THR A 222 -12.37 -10.05 15.73
N THR A 223 -11.87 -9.16 16.60
CA THR A 223 -12.71 -8.16 17.28
C THR A 223 -11.96 -6.86 17.61
N GLY A 224 -12.71 -5.76 17.55
CA GLY A 224 -12.36 -4.46 18.14
C GLY A 224 -11.44 -3.60 17.29
N ASP A 225 -11.88 -2.39 16.97
CA ASP A 225 -11.23 -1.25 16.27
C ASP A 225 -9.82 -1.49 15.72
N ASN A 226 -9.70 -2.49 14.83
CA ASN A 226 -8.47 -2.81 14.12
C ASN A 226 -8.72 -2.74 12.60
N GLY A 227 -7.66 -3.01 11.84
CA GLY A 227 -7.67 -3.08 10.39
C GLY A 227 -6.25 -3.29 9.88
N LEU A 228 -6.09 -4.18 8.91
CA LEU A 228 -4.80 -4.48 8.32
C LEU A 228 -4.46 -3.43 7.25
N SER A 229 -3.25 -2.88 7.34
CA SER A 229 -2.75 -1.83 6.44
C SER A 229 -2.24 -2.41 5.11
N GLU A 230 -1.66 -1.55 4.27
CA GLU A 230 -1.04 -1.96 3.00
C GLU A 230 -0.03 -3.11 3.22
N PRO A 231 -0.19 -4.26 2.53
CA PRO A 231 0.73 -5.37 2.67
C PRO A 231 2.00 -5.17 1.83
N ALA A 232 3.13 -5.68 2.31
CA ALA A 232 4.36 -5.85 1.57
C ALA A 232 4.52 -7.32 1.16
N LEU A 233 4.64 -7.58 -0.13
CA LEU A 233 4.70 -8.92 -0.71
C LEU A 233 6.16 -9.29 -1.00
N VAL A 234 6.56 -10.50 -0.64
CA VAL A 234 7.94 -10.98 -0.75
C VAL A 234 8.00 -12.33 -1.46
N ASP A 235 8.70 -12.33 -2.59
CA ASP A 235 9.20 -13.52 -3.29
C ASP A 235 10.54 -13.92 -2.62
N THR A 236 10.57 -15.09 -1.99
CA THR A 236 11.72 -15.50 -1.16
C THR A 236 12.75 -16.34 -1.90
N ASN A 237 12.39 -16.89 -3.06
CA ASN A 237 13.22 -17.80 -3.83
C ASN A 237 13.60 -17.24 -5.23
N GLY A 238 13.06 -16.08 -5.60
CA GLY A 238 13.31 -15.37 -6.85
C GLY A 238 12.46 -15.82 -8.03
N ASP A 239 11.45 -16.66 -7.82
CA ASP A 239 10.65 -17.29 -8.87
C ASP A 239 9.45 -16.46 -9.35
N LYS A 240 9.31 -15.21 -8.89
CA LYS A 240 8.19 -14.30 -9.21
C LYS A 240 6.83 -14.75 -8.66
N ILE A 241 6.81 -15.72 -7.75
CA ILE A 241 5.67 -16.12 -6.96
C ILE A 241 5.85 -15.56 -5.55
N ILE A 242 4.77 -15.07 -4.94
CA ILE A 242 4.83 -14.51 -3.59
C ILE A 242 4.72 -15.62 -2.56
N ASP A 243 5.70 -15.68 -1.67
CA ASP A 243 5.81 -16.68 -0.61
C ASP A 243 5.39 -16.12 0.76
N THR A 244 5.67 -14.85 0.99
CA THR A 244 5.48 -14.21 2.28
C THR A 244 4.85 -12.85 2.10
N VAL A 245 3.91 -12.53 2.99
CA VAL A 245 3.32 -11.19 3.08
C VAL A 245 3.57 -10.64 4.48
N TYR A 246 3.97 -9.37 4.57
CA TYR A 246 4.03 -8.63 5.83
C TYR A 246 3.01 -7.51 5.82
N ALA A 247 2.38 -7.22 6.95
CA ALA A 247 1.50 -6.06 7.07
C ALA A 247 1.43 -5.53 8.51
N GLY A 248 1.29 -4.22 8.64
CA GLY A 248 0.97 -3.55 9.91
C GLY A 248 -0.52 -3.55 10.20
N ASP A 249 -0.90 -3.22 11.45
CA ASP A 249 -2.29 -2.96 11.82
C ASP A 249 -2.44 -1.78 12.81
N LEU A 250 -3.68 -1.36 13.07
CA LEU A 250 -3.98 -0.26 13.99
C LEU A 250 -3.66 -0.56 15.46
N LYS A 251 -3.47 -1.84 15.82
CA LYS A 251 -3.02 -2.27 17.15
C LYS A 251 -1.49 -2.42 17.23
N GLY A 252 -0.77 -1.89 16.23
CA GLY A 252 0.69 -1.83 16.18
C GLY A 252 1.35 -3.17 15.93
N ASN A 253 0.62 -4.19 15.51
CA ASN A 253 1.18 -5.49 15.21
C ASN A 253 1.81 -5.47 13.81
N VAL A 254 2.99 -6.07 13.68
CA VAL A 254 3.55 -6.48 12.39
C VAL A 254 3.25 -7.96 12.23
N TRP A 255 2.42 -8.28 11.25
CA TRP A 255 2.04 -9.64 10.90
C TRP A 255 2.90 -10.16 9.77
N LYS A 256 3.25 -11.44 9.84
CA LYS A 256 3.82 -12.23 8.76
C LYS A 256 2.84 -13.33 8.38
N PHE A 257 2.58 -13.47 7.09
CA PHE A 257 1.76 -14.52 6.49
C PHE A 257 2.64 -15.36 5.56
N SER A 258 2.57 -16.68 5.67
CA SER A 258 3.25 -17.60 4.75
C SER A 258 2.25 -18.19 3.77
N LEU A 259 2.56 -18.03 2.48
CA LEU A 259 1.79 -18.48 1.33
C LEU A 259 2.61 -19.46 0.47
N SER A 260 3.68 -20.05 1.01
CA SER A 260 4.64 -20.91 0.28
C SER A 260 4.08 -22.28 -0.12
N GLY A 261 3.00 -22.73 0.53
CA GLY A 261 2.37 -24.01 0.19
C GLY A 261 1.52 -23.90 -1.08
N SER A 262 1.56 -24.91 -1.95
CA SER A 262 0.73 -24.94 -3.17
C SER A 262 -0.76 -25.20 -2.92
N ASN A 263 -1.10 -25.79 -1.78
CA ASN A 263 -2.50 -25.94 -1.36
C ASN A 263 -2.95 -24.68 -0.60
N SER A 264 -3.72 -23.83 -1.27
CA SER A 264 -4.21 -22.56 -0.73
C SER A 264 -5.14 -22.71 0.47
N SER A 265 -5.76 -23.88 0.66
CA SER A 265 -6.57 -24.15 1.87
C SER A 265 -5.74 -24.11 3.16
N ASN A 266 -4.42 -24.31 3.07
CA ASN A 266 -3.53 -24.32 4.22
C ASN A 266 -3.12 -22.92 4.67
N TRP A 267 -3.22 -21.91 3.80
CA TRP A 267 -2.77 -20.53 4.09
C TRP A 267 -3.55 -19.88 5.24
N THR A 268 -4.77 -20.35 5.52
CA THR A 268 -5.62 -19.84 6.62
C THR A 268 -5.35 -20.53 7.96
N THR A 269 -4.51 -21.58 7.99
CA THR A 269 -4.18 -22.28 9.23
C THR A 269 -3.32 -21.41 10.15
N SER A 270 -3.45 -21.59 11.47
CA SER A 270 -2.77 -20.74 12.46
C SER A 270 -1.25 -20.76 12.33
N GLY A 271 -0.65 -21.89 11.90
CA GLY A 271 0.79 -22.02 11.68
C GLY A 271 1.33 -21.19 10.51
N GLN A 272 0.47 -20.65 9.64
CA GLN A 272 0.87 -19.80 8.50
C GLN A 272 0.85 -18.31 8.83
N ARG A 273 0.53 -17.93 10.07
CA ARG A 273 0.53 -16.54 10.52
C ARG A 273 1.37 -16.37 11.79
N LEU A 274 2.14 -15.30 11.84
CA LEU A 274 2.98 -14.95 12.98
C LEU A 274 2.81 -13.46 13.29
N LYS A 275 2.48 -13.13 14.55
CA LYS A 275 2.71 -11.78 15.06
C LYS A 275 4.21 -11.61 15.26
N LEU A 276 4.89 -11.02 14.29
CA LEU A 276 6.34 -10.88 14.29
C LEU A 276 6.79 -9.88 15.35
N PHE A 277 6.08 -8.78 15.51
CA PHE A 277 6.39 -7.74 16.47
C PHE A 277 5.13 -6.96 16.85
N GLN A 278 5.16 -6.25 17.98
CA GLN A 278 4.15 -5.26 18.32
C GLN A 278 4.83 -3.96 18.75
N ALA A 279 4.54 -2.90 18.00
CA ALA A 279 4.99 -1.54 18.27
C ALA A 279 4.21 -0.96 19.46
N LEU A 280 4.92 -0.69 20.54
CA LEU A 280 4.38 -0.14 21.78
C LEU A 280 5.17 1.09 22.18
N SER A 281 4.51 2.15 22.65
CA SER A 281 5.12 3.22 23.44
C SER A 281 4.79 2.97 24.91
N GLY A 282 5.76 2.47 25.68
CA GLY A 282 5.49 1.87 26.98
C GLY A 282 4.59 0.64 26.80
N THR A 283 3.37 0.70 27.33
CA THR A 283 2.34 -0.34 27.17
C THR A 283 1.29 0.00 26.12
N THR A 284 1.34 1.21 25.55
CA THR A 284 0.33 1.71 24.61
C THR A 284 0.68 1.30 23.18
N PRO A 285 -0.20 0.56 22.47
CA PRO A 285 -0.01 0.25 21.07
C PRO A 285 0.14 1.49 20.19
N GLN A 286 1.08 1.44 19.26
CA GLN A 286 1.28 2.49 18.27
C GLN A 286 0.73 2.00 16.93
N PRO A 287 -0.33 2.62 16.37
CA PRO A 287 -0.92 2.16 15.11
C PRO A 287 0.12 2.21 14.00
N ILE A 288 0.10 1.25 13.09
CA ILE A 288 0.94 1.25 11.89
C ILE A 288 0.01 1.50 10.72
N THR A 289 0.08 2.68 10.09
CA THR A 289 -0.64 2.94 8.84
C THR A 289 0.28 3.15 7.65
N SER A 290 1.58 3.38 7.89
CA SER A 290 2.58 3.42 6.82
C SER A 290 2.76 2.02 6.21
N PRO A 291 2.90 1.90 4.88
CA PRO A 291 3.35 0.65 4.27
C PRO A 291 4.70 0.20 4.85
N LEU A 292 4.92 -1.11 4.87
CA LEU A 292 6.19 -1.70 5.31
C LEU A 292 7.16 -1.74 4.13
N GLU A 293 8.41 -1.31 4.36
CA GLU A 293 9.49 -1.44 3.39
C GLU A 293 10.35 -2.64 3.75
N ILE A 294 10.58 -3.53 2.78
CA ILE A 294 11.32 -4.78 2.99
C ILE A 294 12.68 -4.70 2.31
N GLY A 295 13.73 -5.04 3.05
CA GLY A 295 15.10 -5.03 2.56
C GLY A 295 15.86 -6.32 2.86
N PRO A 296 17.04 -6.49 2.22
CA PRO A 296 17.95 -7.57 2.57
C PRO A 296 18.38 -7.46 4.05
N PRO A 297 18.75 -8.59 4.67
CA PRO A 297 19.20 -8.59 6.04
C PRO A 297 20.57 -7.89 6.14
N PRO A 298 20.94 -7.37 7.32
CA PRO A 298 22.28 -6.87 7.57
C PRO A 298 23.36 -7.93 7.28
N ALA A 299 24.58 -7.48 6.98
CA ALA A 299 25.70 -8.38 6.70
C ALA A 299 25.89 -9.44 7.81
N GLY A 300 26.03 -10.71 7.41
CA GLY A 300 26.16 -11.83 8.34
C GLY A 300 24.85 -12.29 9.00
N GLN A 301 23.70 -11.70 8.64
CA GLN A 301 22.37 -12.16 9.06
C GLN A 301 21.61 -12.80 7.89
N SER A 302 20.57 -13.54 8.22
CA SER A 302 19.61 -14.13 7.28
C SER A 302 18.20 -13.59 7.55
N GLY A 303 17.29 -13.82 6.61
CA GLY A 303 15.91 -13.34 6.68
C GLY A 303 15.74 -11.97 6.04
N TYR A 304 14.85 -11.14 6.58
CA TYR A 304 14.49 -9.85 5.97
C TYR A 304 14.49 -8.73 6.99
N MET A 305 14.95 -7.56 6.56
CA MET A 305 14.84 -6.34 7.32
C MET A 305 13.53 -5.64 6.97
N ILE A 306 12.74 -5.26 7.96
CA ILE A 306 11.42 -4.66 7.80
C ILE A 306 11.47 -3.27 8.42
N TYR A 307 11.24 -2.24 7.61
CA TYR A 307 11.27 -0.85 8.02
C TYR A 307 9.87 -0.26 7.96
N PHE A 308 9.47 0.42 9.02
CA PHE A 308 8.15 1.04 9.11
C PHE A 308 8.15 2.14 10.15
N GLY A 309 7.17 3.04 10.04
CA GLY A 309 6.90 4.02 11.07
C GLY A 309 5.53 3.81 11.69
N THR A 310 5.29 4.47 12.81
CA THR A 310 4.00 4.41 13.49
C THR A 310 3.27 5.75 13.48
N GLY A 311 1.99 5.64 13.77
CA GLY A 311 1.01 6.71 13.82
C GLY A 311 -0.09 6.48 12.81
N LYS A 312 -1.11 7.31 12.91
CA LYS A 312 -2.24 7.36 11.99
C LYS A 312 -2.64 8.81 11.75
N TYR A 313 -3.13 9.07 10.55
CA TYR A 313 -3.70 10.34 10.13
C TYR A 313 -4.92 10.04 9.25
N LEU A 314 -5.97 9.53 9.89
CA LEU A 314 -7.16 8.97 9.25
C LEU A 314 -8.43 9.76 9.58
N GLY A 315 -8.40 10.58 10.62
CA GLY A 315 -9.53 11.45 10.99
C GLY A 315 -9.13 12.58 11.93
N ASN A 316 -10.08 13.50 12.19
CA ASN A 316 -9.82 14.75 12.91
C ASN A 316 -9.23 14.57 14.32
N THR A 317 -9.54 13.47 15.01
CA THR A 317 -8.98 13.15 16.34
C THR A 317 -7.48 12.86 16.31
N ASP A 318 -6.91 12.65 15.13
CA ASP A 318 -5.48 12.43 14.96
C ASP A 318 -4.69 13.73 14.97
N ILE A 319 -5.36 14.87 14.69
CA ILE A 319 -4.80 16.21 14.79
C ILE A 319 -4.68 16.60 16.27
N GLY A 320 -3.52 17.15 16.65
CA GLY A 320 -3.25 17.56 18.04
C GLY A 320 -2.93 16.41 19.01
N ASN A 321 -3.02 15.15 18.58
CA ASN A 321 -2.53 14.02 19.37
C ASN A 321 -1.00 14.06 19.47
N LEU A 322 -0.46 14.25 20.68
CA LEU A 322 0.98 14.39 20.93
C LEU A 322 1.69 13.08 21.31
N ALA A 323 1.00 11.94 21.25
CA ALA A 323 1.57 10.65 21.59
C ALA A 323 2.82 10.36 20.75
N THR A 324 3.89 9.93 21.41
CA THR A 324 5.16 9.59 20.76
C THR A 324 4.95 8.44 19.77
N GLN A 325 5.31 8.68 18.51
CA GLN A 325 5.45 7.65 17.49
C GLN A 325 6.91 7.27 17.29
N THR A 326 7.15 6.19 16.54
CA THR A 326 8.46 5.57 16.46
C THR A 326 8.69 5.04 15.05
N VAL A 327 9.91 5.16 14.57
CA VAL A 327 10.39 4.47 13.37
C VAL A 327 11.14 3.22 13.81
N TYR A 328 10.87 2.10 13.16
CA TYR A 328 11.46 0.81 13.45
C TYR A 328 12.18 0.26 12.22
N GLY A 329 13.28 -0.43 12.47
CA GLY A 329 13.82 -1.45 11.58
C GLY A 329 13.91 -2.75 12.35
N ILE A 330 13.10 -3.75 12.02
CA ILE A 330 13.13 -5.09 12.67
C ILE A 330 13.62 -6.20 11.73
N LEU A 331 14.36 -7.16 12.26
CA LEU A 331 14.93 -8.29 11.52
C LEU A 331 14.09 -9.54 11.75
N ASP A 332 13.39 -9.99 10.71
CA ASP A 332 12.72 -11.29 10.72
C ASP A 332 13.75 -12.42 10.56
N LYS A 333 13.73 -13.36 11.50
CA LYS A 333 14.50 -14.62 11.44
C LYS A 333 13.59 -15.85 11.61
N GLY A 334 12.30 -15.71 11.30
CA GLY A 334 11.28 -16.76 11.43
C GLY A 334 10.67 -16.91 12.83
N SER A 335 10.92 -15.96 13.73
CA SER A 335 10.41 -15.99 15.11
C SER A 335 10.05 -14.60 15.60
N ALA A 336 9.04 -14.54 16.48
CA ALA A 336 8.56 -13.30 17.08
C ALA A 336 9.67 -12.57 17.86
N ILE A 337 9.63 -11.25 17.79
CA ILE A 337 10.46 -10.33 18.55
C ILE A 337 9.66 -9.95 19.79
N SER A 338 10.22 -10.22 20.98
CA SER A 338 9.43 -10.20 22.22
C SER A 338 9.10 -8.79 22.66
N SER A 339 10.07 -7.86 22.56
CA SER A 339 9.85 -6.46 22.91
C SER A 339 10.92 -5.54 22.31
N ARG A 340 10.80 -4.23 22.58
CA ARG A 340 11.84 -3.24 22.25
C ARG A 340 13.20 -3.54 22.90
N SER A 341 13.28 -4.34 23.96
CA SER A 341 14.56 -4.78 24.55
C SER A 341 15.44 -5.54 23.56
N ASP A 342 14.83 -6.19 22.58
CA ASP A 342 15.53 -6.94 21.54
C ASP A 342 16.05 -6.01 20.42
N LEU A 343 15.70 -4.73 20.48
CA LEU A 343 16.10 -3.72 19.50
C LEU A 343 17.15 -2.79 20.10
N GLN A 344 17.95 -2.17 19.23
CA GLN A 344 18.88 -1.11 19.61
C GLN A 344 18.17 0.24 19.56
N ALA A 345 18.12 0.94 20.68
CA ALA A 345 17.58 2.28 20.75
C ALA A 345 18.49 3.28 20.01
N GLN A 346 17.86 4.17 19.25
CA GLN A 346 18.44 5.39 18.69
C GLN A 346 17.66 6.61 19.20
N THR A 347 18.31 7.77 19.22
CA THR A 347 17.74 9.03 19.68
C THR A 347 18.20 10.19 18.81
N PHE A 348 17.38 11.24 18.68
CA PHE A 348 17.89 12.51 18.20
C PHE A 348 18.75 13.17 19.29
N ILE A 349 19.98 13.53 18.95
CA ILE A 349 20.97 14.14 19.86
C ILE A 349 21.08 15.65 19.64
N TYR A 350 20.60 16.16 18.51
CA TYR A 350 20.57 17.57 18.18
C TYR A 350 19.36 17.89 17.28
N GLN A 351 18.80 19.09 17.46
CA GLN A 351 17.79 19.69 16.60
C GLN A 351 18.03 21.20 16.59
N GLY A 352 18.09 21.79 15.40
CA GLY A 352 18.24 23.23 15.22
C GLY A 352 18.86 23.58 13.87
N VAL A 353 19.34 24.81 13.75
CA VAL A 353 19.95 25.34 12.53
C VAL A 353 21.26 24.61 12.20
N ARG A 354 21.45 24.24 10.93
CA ARG A 354 22.61 23.47 10.48
C ARG A 354 23.93 24.21 10.66
N THR A 355 24.02 25.45 10.19
CA THR A 355 25.17 26.35 10.42
C THR A 355 24.70 27.81 10.40
N ASP A 356 25.51 28.74 10.90
CA ASP A 356 25.20 30.18 10.84
C ASP A 356 24.99 30.71 9.41
N THR A 357 25.52 29.99 8.41
CA THR A 357 25.43 30.33 6.98
C THR A 357 24.40 29.49 6.20
N ASP A 358 23.85 28.44 6.80
CA ASP A 358 22.78 27.59 6.25
C ASP A 358 21.68 27.47 7.31
N PRO A 359 20.65 28.33 7.26
CA PRO A 359 19.60 28.41 8.28
C PRO A 359 18.64 27.21 8.27
N SER A 360 18.90 26.18 7.46
CA SER A 360 18.06 24.98 7.39
C SER A 360 17.99 24.27 8.75
N GLU A 361 16.79 23.97 9.21
CA GLU A 361 16.55 23.13 10.39
C GLU A 361 16.94 21.68 10.10
N VAL A 362 17.77 21.10 10.97
CA VAL A 362 18.22 19.71 10.86
C VAL A 362 18.06 18.98 12.19
N ARG A 363 17.98 17.65 12.12
CA ARG A 363 18.14 16.77 13.28
C ARG A 363 19.30 15.82 13.06
N VAL A 364 20.04 15.55 14.12
CA VAL A 364 21.12 14.56 14.13
C VAL A 364 20.69 13.40 15.00
N ALA A 365 20.75 12.18 14.46
CA ALA A 365 20.49 10.96 15.19
C ALA A 365 21.78 10.41 15.83
N SER A 366 21.64 9.63 16.90
CA SER A 366 22.71 8.85 17.50
C SER A 366 23.28 7.82 16.51
N THR A 367 24.50 7.37 16.77
CA THR A 367 25.21 6.37 15.96
C THR A 367 25.38 5.04 16.70
N ASN A 368 24.45 4.69 17.59
CA ASN A 368 24.56 3.47 18.41
C ASN A 368 24.62 2.24 17.51
N THR A 369 25.67 1.43 17.63
CA THR A 369 25.84 0.22 16.81
C THR A 369 24.80 -0.84 17.19
N VAL A 370 24.17 -1.44 16.19
CA VAL A 370 23.24 -2.56 16.40
C VAL A 370 24.03 -3.87 16.49
N ASN A 371 24.11 -4.47 17.68
CA ASN A 371 24.82 -5.73 17.89
C ASN A 371 23.96 -6.95 17.52
N TYR A 372 23.83 -7.22 16.22
CA TYR A 372 23.07 -8.38 15.72
C TYR A 372 23.67 -9.73 16.17
N ALA A 373 25.00 -9.83 16.29
CA ALA A 373 25.68 -11.03 16.78
C ALA A 373 25.35 -11.30 18.27
N GLY A 374 25.17 -10.24 19.06
CA GLY A 374 24.71 -10.31 20.45
C GLY A 374 23.20 -10.49 20.60
N GLY A 375 22.48 -10.84 19.53
CA GLY A 375 21.06 -11.18 19.58
C GLY A 375 20.09 -10.02 19.34
N LYS A 376 20.56 -8.79 19.09
CA LYS A 376 19.66 -7.70 18.69
C LYS A 376 18.97 -8.05 17.36
N ARG A 377 17.67 -7.75 17.28
CA ARG A 377 16.79 -8.02 16.14
C ARG A 377 16.40 -6.74 15.42
N GLY A 378 17.22 -5.70 15.48
CA GLY A 378 16.99 -4.43 14.79
C GLY A 378 17.19 -3.20 15.66
N TRP A 379 16.49 -2.12 15.35
CA TRP A 379 16.60 -0.81 15.98
C TRP A 379 15.27 -0.06 15.96
N TYR A 380 15.18 0.98 16.79
CA TYR A 380 14.08 1.93 16.76
C TYR A 380 14.55 3.34 17.09
N ILE A 381 13.85 4.36 16.59
CA ILE A 381 14.02 5.77 16.98
C ILE A 381 12.66 6.39 17.29
N ASP A 382 12.51 6.90 18.51
CA ASP A 382 11.30 7.62 18.91
C ASP A 382 11.32 9.04 18.30
N LEU A 383 10.20 9.44 17.71
CA LEU A 383 10.00 10.74 17.08
C LEU A 383 9.71 11.81 18.14
N ARG A 384 10.77 12.18 18.86
CA ARG A 384 10.74 13.19 19.92
C ARG A 384 11.96 14.12 19.83
N PRO A 385 11.82 15.41 20.21
CA PRO A 385 12.97 16.31 20.26
C PRO A 385 14.09 15.79 21.19
N PRO A 386 15.36 16.16 20.93
CA PRO A 386 16.48 15.81 21.80
C PRO A 386 16.23 16.19 23.26
N GLY A 387 16.52 15.28 24.19
CA GLY A 387 16.32 15.50 25.63
C GLY A 387 14.86 15.53 26.11
N SER A 388 13.88 15.46 25.21
CA SER A 388 12.46 15.43 25.58
C SER A 388 12.01 14.03 25.98
N ALA A 389 11.23 13.94 27.07
CA ALA A 389 10.51 12.72 27.42
C ALA A 389 9.20 12.56 26.61
N THR A 390 8.66 13.65 26.06
CA THR A 390 7.36 13.70 25.37
C THR A 390 7.52 13.88 23.86
N GLY A 391 6.61 13.27 23.10
CA GLY A 391 6.47 13.50 21.66
C GLY A 391 5.82 14.86 21.36
N VAL A 392 5.92 15.28 20.09
CA VAL A 392 5.26 16.47 19.54
C VAL A 392 4.13 16.11 18.58
N GLY A 393 3.66 14.86 18.61
CA GLY A 393 2.66 14.33 17.68
C GLY A 393 3.19 13.96 16.30
N GLU A 394 4.51 14.03 16.10
CA GLU A 394 5.19 13.59 14.89
C GLU A 394 4.94 12.10 14.63
N ARG A 395 4.66 11.74 13.37
CA ARG A 395 4.28 10.39 12.95
C ARG A 395 4.67 10.11 11.51
N VAL A 396 4.66 8.84 11.14
CA VAL A 396 4.97 8.39 9.79
C VAL A 396 3.77 7.62 9.25
N VAL A 397 3.21 8.15 8.17
CA VAL A 397 2.05 7.57 7.47
C VAL A 397 2.37 7.23 6.01
N SER A 398 3.55 7.63 5.52
CA SER A 398 4.06 7.35 4.19
C SER A 398 5.05 6.18 4.21
N VAL A 399 5.22 5.53 3.07
CA VAL A 399 6.15 4.40 2.91
C VAL A 399 7.62 4.85 3.13
N PRO A 400 8.39 4.17 3.98
CA PRO A 400 9.86 4.33 4.02
C PRO A 400 10.50 3.89 2.70
N LEU A 401 11.57 4.54 2.26
CA LEU A 401 12.29 4.16 1.03
C LEU A 401 13.68 3.62 1.33
N LEU A 402 13.94 2.36 1.01
CA LEU A 402 15.28 1.78 1.10
C LEU A 402 16.05 2.03 -0.21
N ARG A 403 17.10 2.84 -0.16
CA ARG A 403 17.92 3.16 -1.34
C ARG A 403 19.39 3.30 -0.99
N HIS A 404 20.26 2.61 -1.73
CA HIS A 404 21.72 2.64 -1.58
C HIS A 404 22.20 2.45 -0.13
N GLY A 405 21.61 1.49 0.59
CA GLY A 405 21.98 1.19 1.98
C GLY A 405 21.48 2.21 3.01
N ARG A 406 20.58 3.11 2.63
CA ARG A 406 19.95 4.11 3.51
C ARG A 406 18.44 3.93 3.51
N ILE A 407 17.83 4.10 4.68
CA ILE A 407 16.39 4.23 4.81
C ILE A 407 16.04 5.72 4.85
N ILE A 408 15.15 6.15 3.97
CA ILE A 408 14.62 7.51 3.91
C ILE A 408 13.20 7.45 4.45
N VAL A 409 12.91 8.27 5.47
CA VAL A 409 11.60 8.31 6.12
C VAL A 409 11.09 9.74 6.08
N THR A 410 9.87 9.91 5.59
CA THR A 410 9.14 11.18 5.66
C THR A 410 8.15 11.11 6.80
N SER A 411 8.23 12.05 7.74
CA SER A 411 7.29 12.20 8.85
C SER A 411 6.44 13.47 8.70
N ILE A 412 5.32 13.51 9.43
CA ILE A 412 4.43 14.66 9.52
C ILE A 412 4.16 14.99 10.99
N VAL A 413 3.93 16.26 11.29
CA VAL A 413 3.36 16.72 12.56
C VAL A 413 1.97 17.29 12.24
N PRO A 414 0.87 16.57 12.50
CA PRO A 414 -0.44 17.00 12.07
C PRO A 414 -0.85 18.39 12.58
N SER A 415 -1.31 19.24 11.66
CA SER A 415 -1.78 20.61 11.92
C SER A 415 -3.26 20.74 11.57
N ALA A 416 -4.01 21.49 12.37
CA ALA A 416 -5.40 21.83 12.04
C ALA A 416 -5.51 22.89 10.93
N ASP A 417 -4.41 23.58 10.63
CA ASP A 417 -4.31 24.55 9.57
C ASP A 417 -3.82 23.86 8.28
N ALA A 418 -4.73 23.72 7.31
CA ALA A 418 -4.52 23.07 6.02
C ALA A 418 -3.54 23.81 5.08
N CYS A 419 -3.13 25.03 5.44
CA CYS A 419 -2.12 25.79 4.70
C CYS A 419 -0.72 25.66 5.31
N ARG A 420 -0.56 24.88 6.39
CA ARG A 420 0.72 24.67 7.09
C ARG A 420 1.27 23.27 6.83
N GLN A 421 2.58 23.13 7.00
CA GLN A 421 3.21 21.81 6.96
C GLN A 421 2.54 20.88 7.97
N GLY A 422 2.08 19.72 7.49
CA GLY A 422 1.39 18.72 8.30
C GLY A 422 -0.11 18.90 8.42
N GLY A 423 -0.71 19.91 7.80
CA GLY A 423 -2.16 20.01 7.58
C GLY A 423 -2.45 19.84 6.12
#